data_AF-A0A661UI97-F1
#
_entry.id   AF-A0A661UI97-F1
#
_cell.length_a   1.000
_cell.length_b   1.000
_cell.length_c   1.000
_cell.angle_alpha   90.00
_cell.angle_beta   90.00
_cell.angle_gamma   90.00
#
_symmetry.space_group_name_H-M   'P 1'
#
loop_
_entity.id
_entity.type
_entity.pdbx_description
1 polymer ?
#
loop_
_entity_poly.entity_id
_entity_poly.type
_entity_poly.pdbx_seq_one_letter_code
_entity_poly.pdbx_strand_id
1 'polypeptide(L)' 'MIKMDESIINSVLEHNNIVDVIGSYIPLKRAGSNYKARCPFHEEKTPSFMV' A
#
# COMPACT_ATOMS: atom_id res chain seq x y z
N MET A 1 17.05 -6.29 -17.45
CA MET A 1 15.75 -6.39 -16.74
C MET A 1 14.81 -7.19 -17.60
N ILE A 2 14.09 -8.17 -17.04
CA ILE A 2 13.06 -8.91 -17.76
C ILE A 2 11.84 -7.98 -17.89
N LYS A 3 11.39 -7.72 -19.12
CA LYS A 3 10.19 -6.92 -19.38
C LYS A 3 8.98 -7.85 -19.43
N MET A 4 8.05 -7.66 -18.51
CA MET A 4 6.77 -8.37 -18.49
C MET A 4 5.76 -7.65 -19.39
N ASP A 5 4.77 -8.38 -19.90
CA ASP A 5 3.69 -7.82 -20.71
C ASP A 5 2.89 -6.77 -19.92
N GLU A 6 2.63 -5.61 -20.53
CA GLU A 6 1.91 -4.51 -19.90
C GLU A 6 0.46 -4.89 -19.55
N SER A 7 -0.18 -5.76 -20.33
CA SER A 7 -1.53 -6.26 -20.02
C SER A 7 -1.58 -7.02 -18.70
N ILE A 8 -0.54 -7.81 -18.41
CA ILE A 8 -0.42 -8.54 -17.14
C ILE A 8 -0.24 -7.55 -15.99
N ILE A 9 0.62 -6.55 -16.16
CA ILE A 9 0.86 -5.51 -15.13
C ILE A 9 -0.44 -4.78 -14.81
N ASN A 10 -1.18 -4.35 -15.84
CA ASN A 10 -2.45 -3.64 -15.66
C ASN A 10 -3.49 -4.52 -14.98
N SER A 11 -3.61 -5.79 -15.38
CA SER A 11 -4.53 -6.73 -14.74
C SER A 11 -4.23 -6.87 -13.25
N VAL A 12 -2.96 -6.98 -12.85
CA VAL A 12 -2.58 -7.04 -11.43
C VAL A 12 -2.98 -5.76 -10.69
N LEU A 13 -2.72 -4.59 -11.27
CA LEU A 13 -3.05 -3.30 -10.63
C LEU A 13 -4.57 -3.10 -10.48
N GLU A 14 -5.36 -3.51 -11.48
CA GLU A 14 -6.82 -3.35 -11.47
C GLU A 14 -7.52 -4.26 -10.46
N HIS A 15 -6.99 -5.48 -10.24
CA HIS A 15 -7.62 -6.47 -9.37
C HIS A 15 -7.16 -6.38 -7.90
N ASN A 16 -6.19 -5.53 -7.58
CA ASN A 16 -5.63 -5.43 -6.24
C ASN A 16 -5.77 -4.01 -5.70
N ASN A 17 -6.57 -3.86 -4.65
CA ASN A 17 -6.65 -2.62 -3.90
C ASN A 17 -5.45 -2.51 -2.94
N ILE A 18 -4.65 -1.46 -3.09
CA ILE A 18 -3.45 -1.25 -2.29
C ILE A 18 -3.73 -1.13 -0.79
N VAL A 19 -4.91 -0.61 -0.40
CA VAL A 19 -5.33 -0.52 1.00
C VAL A 19 -5.50 -1.91 1.61
N ASP A 20 -6.09 -2.85 0.86
CA ASP A 20 -6.32 -4.21 1.33
C ASP A 20 -5.01 -4.99 1.40
N VAL A 21 -4.15 -4.83 0.39
CA VAL A 21 -2.82 -5.46 0.35
C VAL A 21 -2.02 -5.02 1.57
N ILE A 22 -1.86 -3.71 1.82
CA ILE A 22 -1.08 -3.20 2.95
C ILE A 22 -1.75 -3.52 4.29
N GLY A 23 -3.09 -3.44 4.35
CA GLY A 23 -3.88 -3.74 5.55
C GLY A 23 -3.71 -5.17 6.06
N SER A 24 -3.34 -6.11 5.19
CA SER A 24 -3.00 -7.48 5.58
C SER A 24 -1.68 -7.59 6.36
N TYR A 25 -0.78 -6.61 6.24
CA TYR A 25 0.51 -6.59 6.94
C TYR A 25 0.50 -5.70 8.18
N ILE A 26 -0.13 -4.53 8.10
CA ILE A 26 -0.15 -3.55 9.19
C ILE A 26 -1.54 -2.91 9.35
N PRO A 27 -1.95 -2.55 10.57
CA PRO A 27 -3.23 -1.92 10.80
C PRO A 27 -3.23 -0.49 10.23
N LEU A 28 -4.13 -0.25 9.28
CA LEU A 28 -4.37 1.06 8.69
C LEU A 28 -5.53 1.78 9.40
N LYS A 29 -5.38 3.08 9.63
CA LYS A 29 -6.44 3.94 10.19
C LYS A 29 -6.84 5.00 9.17
N ARG A 30 -8.15 5.18 8.97
CA ARG A 30 -8.69 6.23 8.09
C ARG A 30 -8.27 7.63 8.54
N ALA A 31 -7.82 8.45 7.59
CA ALA A 31 -7.33 9.81 7.75
C ALA A 31 -7.82 10.69 6.59
N GLY A 32 -9.05 11.19 6.71
CA GLY A 32 -9.72 11.89 5.60
C GLY A 32 -10.04 10.94 4.46
N SER A 33 -9.59 11.26 3.26
CA SER A 33 -9.71 10.42 2.06
C SER A 33 -8.68 9.28 2.01
N ASN A 34 -7.65 9.35 2.85
CA ASN A 34 -6.51 8.42 2.85
C ASN A 34 -6.56 7.49 4.07
N TYR A 35 -5.60 6.59 4.14
CA TYR A 35 -5.27 5.77 5.30
C TYR A 35 -3.88 6.10 5.81
N LYS A 36 -3.64 5.85 7.09
CA LYS A 36 -2.33 6.04 7.70
C LYS A 36 -1.94 4.97 8.71
N ALA A 37 -0.64 4.75 8.84
CA ALA A 37 -0.03 3.87 9.85
C ALA A 37 1.35 4.41 10.28
N ARG A 38 1.95 3.76 11.29
CA ARG A 38 3.39 3.91 11.56
C ARG A 38 4.17 3.25 10.42
N CYS A 39 5.24 3.90 9.98
CA CYS A 39 6.03 3.38 8.87
C CYS A 39 6.68 2.05 9.25
N PRO A 40 6.52 0.98 8.46
CA PRO A 40 7.20 -0.29 8.71
C PRO A 40 8.69 -0.26 8.31
N PHE A 41 9.15 0.82 7.66
CA PHE A 41 10.52 0.97 7.16
C PHE A 41 11.42 1.84 8.04
N HIS A 42 10.82 2.62 8.96
CA HIS A 42 11.55 3.51 9.85
C HIS A 42 11.01 3.38 11.28
N GLU A 43 11.91 3.31 12.26
CA GLU A 43 11.51 3.24 13.65
C GLU A 43 11.14 4.63 14.17
N GLU A 44 9.83 4.93 14.17
CA GLU A 44 9.29 6.23 14.56
C GLU A 44 8.09 6.11 15.52
N LYS A 45 7.84 7.17 16.28
CA LYS A 45 6.74 7.20 17.26
C LYS A 45 5.42 7.68 16.64
N THR A 46 5.50 8.51 15.61
CA THR A 46 4.38 9.16 14.92
C THR A 46 4.00 8.42 13.65
N PRO A 47 2.72 8.35 13.26
CA PRO A 47 2.32 7.79 11.97
C PRO A 47 2.79 8.68 10.81
N SER A 48 3.68 8.17 9.93
CA SER A 48 4.11 8.86 8.70
C SER A 48 3.77 8.13 7.40
N PHE A 49 3.32 6.87 7.48
CA PHE A 49 3.01 6.07 6.31
C PHE A 49 1.58 6.35 5.84
N MET A 50 1.43 6.84 4.61
CA MET A 50 0.15 7.22 4.00
C MET A 50 -0.16 6.26 2.85
N VAL A 51 -1.42 5.86 2.77
CA VAL A 51 -1.98 5.04 1.68
C VAL A 51 -3.18 5.73 1.10
#